data_AF-A0AAD7RFF6-F1
#
_entry.id   AF-A0AAD7RFF6-F1
#
_cell.length_a   1.000
_cell.length_b   1.000
_cell.length_c   1.000
_cell.angle_alpha   90.00
_cell.angle_beta   90.00
_cell.angle_gamma   90.00
#
_symmetry.space_group_name_H-M   'P 1'
#
loop_
_entity.id
_entity.type
_entity.pdbx_description
1 polymer ?
#
loop_
_entity_poly.entity_id
_entity_poly.type
_entity_poly.pdbx_seq_one_letter_code
_entity_poly.pdbx_strand_id
1 'polypeptide(L)'
;MVTANIKLKLRKVQQQGQQGRQLDIGKLKCQNINKEFVLELRNRFGALADSTDEDPDIHTKWETIKNTYVEAATKILGYRDKKNKEWLTPGTWQKIEQRKQLKAKILNNESLRLQKQVQEAYKTKDKEVKKSARNDKRAFVEMLACKAEGAARRGEMGVVYTINKHLCGKNTSQSAPIKDKDGNNLLTESEQAVRWVQHFREVLNCPEPEHPANPTPADNIGLLNINTSPPT
;
A
#
# COMPACT_ATOMS: atom_id res chain seq x y z
N MET A 1 -47.57 -15.61 6.14
CA MET A 1 -46.55 -16.12 5.20
C MET A 1 -45.34 -15.21 5.29
N VAL A 2 -44.18 -15.74 5.69
CA VAL A 2 -42.94 -14.96 5.79
C VAL A 2 -42.25 -15.00 4.44
N THR A 3 -42.08 -13.86 3.79
CA THR A 3 -41.36 -13.74 2.52
C THR A 3 -39.99 -13.09 2.79
N ALA A 4 -38.92 -13.79 2.45
CA ALA A 4 -37.55 -13.30 2.61
C ALA A 4 -37.00 -12.85 1.26
N ASN A 5 -36.65 -11.57 1.14
CA ASN A 5 -35.98 -11.02 -0.03
C ASN A 5 -34.46 -11.16 0.11
N ILE A 6 -33.87 -12.09 -0.64
CA ILE A 6 -32.42 -12.32 -0.65
C ILE A 6 -31.81 -11.61 -1.85
N LYS A 7 -30.90 -10.67 -1.58
CA LYS A 7 -30.14 -9.95 -2.61
C LYS A 7 -28.76 -10.60 -2.78
N LEU A 8 -28.61 -11.47 -3.77
CA LEU A 8 -27.34 -12.09 -4.11
C LEU A 8 -26.52 -11.16 -5.01
N LYS A 9 -25.32 -10.78 -4.57
CA LYS A 9 -24.33 -10.11 -5.43
C LYS A 9 -23.36 -11.17 -5.93
N LEU A 10 -23.36 -11.43 -7.24
CA LEU A 10 -22.38 -12.32 -7.87
C LEU A 10 -20.98 -11.71 -7.75
N ARG A 11 -20.00 -12.55 -7.40
CA ARG A 11 -18.59 -12.16 -7.34
C ARG A 11 -18.14 -11.75 -8.74
N LYS A 12 -17.70 -10.50 -8.90
CA LYS A 12 -17.08 -10.03 -10.15
C LYS A 12 -15.91 -10.96 -10.50
N VAL A 13 -15.98 -11.58 -11.67
CA VAL A 13 -14.83 -12.28 -12.25
C VAL A 13 -13.77 -11.22 -12.50
N GLN A 14 -12.70 -11.26 -11.71
CA GLN A 14 -11.49 -10.52 -12.04
C GLN A 14 -10.95 -11.20 -13.30
N GLN A 15 -11.14 -10.57 -14.45
CA GLN A 15 -10.20 -10.79 -15.53
C GLN A 15 -8.85 -10.38 -14.94
N GLN A 16 -7.99 -11.36 -14.67
CA GLN A 16 -6.58 -11.07 -14.48
C GLN A 16 -6.16 -10.48 -15.82
N GLY A 17 -6.23 -9.15 -15.94
CA GLY A 17 -5.47 -8.47 -16.97
C GLY A 17 -4.07 -9.00 -16.79
N GLN A 18 -3.59 -9.77 -17.76
CA GLN A 18 -2.21 -10.17 -17.83
C GLN A 18 -1.44 -8.87 -18.03
N GLN A 19 -1.24 -8.08 -16.97
CA GLN A 19 -0.18 -7.11 -16.96
C GLN A 19 1.08 -7.97 -17.01
N GLY A 20 1.55 -8.21 -18.24
CA GLY A 20 2.76 -8.97 -18.50
C GLY A 20 3.86 -8.41 -17.62
N ARG A 21 4.62 -9.31 -16.98
CA ARG A 21 5.78 -8.89 -16.20
C ARG A 21 6.67 -8.05 -17.11
N GLN A 22 6.91 -6.80 -16.72
CA GLN A 22 7.74 -5.89 -17.52
C GLN A 22 9.19 -6.38 -17.51
N LEU A 23 9.86 -6.31 -18.66
CA LEU A 23 11.28 -6.60 -18.78
C LEU A 23 12.11 -5.54 -18.07
N ASP A 24 13.27 -5.93 -17.53
CA ASP A 24 14.17 -5.00 -16.85
C ASP A 24 15.06 -4.23 -17.82
N ILE A 25 14.46 -3.26 -18.52
CA ILE A 25 15.14 -2.37 -19.48
C ILE A 25 16.30 -1.60 -18.81
N GLY A 26 16.26 -1.42 -17.49
CA GLY A 26 17.31 -0.74 -16.73
C GLY A 26 18.69 -1.39 -16.88
N LYS A 27 18.73 -2.71 -17.11
CA LYS A 27 19.98 -3.47 -17.31
C LYS A 27 20.71 -3.10 -18.60
N LEU A 28 20.02 -2.56 -19.62
CA LEU A 28 20.65 -2.10 -20.87
C LEU A 28 21.54 -0.86 -20.68
N LYS A 29 21.47 -0.18 -19.53
CA LYS A 29 22.41 0.88 -19.18
C LYS A 29 23.83 0.34 -18.95
N CYS A 30 23.96 -0.94 -18.58
CA CYS A 30 25.25 -1.59 -18.44
C CYS A 30 25.77 -1.99 -19.84
N GLN A 31 26.92 -1.45 -20.23
CA GLN A 31 27.47 -1.65 -21.57
C GLN A 31 27.76 -3.12 -21.90
N ASN A 32 28.15 -3.92 -20.89
CA ASN A 32 28.39 -5.36 -21.07
C ASN A 32 27.11 -6.13 -21.39
N ILE A 33 26.03 -5.89 -20.63
CA ILE A 33 24.74 -6.55 -20.82
C ILE A 33 24.12 -6.14 -22.16
N ASN A 34 24.32 -4.88 -22.58
CA ASN A 34 23.85 -4.40 -23.87
C ASN A 34 24.54 -5.15 -25.03
N LYS A 35 25.88 -5.28 -24.98
CA LYS A 35 26.64 -6.05 -25.98
C LYS A 35 26.18 -7.51 -26.04
N GLU A 36 26.00 -8.14 -24.88
CA GLU A 36 25.52 -9.52 -24.79
C GLU A 36 24.11 -9.68 -25.38
N PHE A 37 23.21 -8.74 -25.10
CA PHE A 37 21.86 -8.72 -25.67
C PHE A 37 21.87 -8.58 -27.19
N VAL A 38 22.69 -7.66 -27.72
CA VAL A 38 22.84 -7.46 -29.18
C VAL A 38 23.40 -8.71 -29.87
N LEU A 39 24.39 -9.36 -29.24
CA LEU A 39 24.96 -10.61 -29.75
C LEU A 39 23.93 -11.75 -29.76
N GLU A 40 23.20 -11.94 -28.66
CA GLU A 40 22.15 -12.97 -28.56
C GLU A 40 21.03 -12.74 -29.59
N LEU A 41 20.61 -11.49 -29.79
CA LEU A 41 19.66 -11.13 -30.84
C LEU A 41 20.19 -11.48 -32.23
N ARG A 42 21.43 -11.07 -32.53
CA ARG A 42 22.04 -11.35 -33.84
C ARG A 42 22.16 -12.85 -34.11
N ASN A 43 22.55 -13.63 -33.11
CA ASN A 43 22.68 -15.08 -33.24
C ASN A 43 21.31 -15.74 -33.52
N ARG A 44 20.27 -15.34 -32.80
CA ARG A 44 18.91 -15.88 -33.01
C ARG A 44 18.32 -15.51 -34.35
N PHE A 45 18.44 -14.24 -34.75
CA PHE A 45 17.93 -13.78 -36.04
C PHE A 45 18.73 -14.34 -37.23
N GLY A 46 20.04 -14.58 -37.05
CA GLY A 46 20.84 -15.33 -38.03
C GLY A 46 20.31 -16.74 -38.24
N ALA A 47 20.10 -17.49 -37.15
CA ALA A 47 19.56 -18.85 -37.22
C ALA A 47 18.13 -18.91 -37.83
N LEU A 48 17.31 -17.88 -37.61
CA LEU A 48 15.98 -17.78 -38.22
C LEU A 48 16.04 -17.53 -39.73
N ALA A 49 16.97 -16.68 -40.19
CA ALA A 49 17.13 -16.38 -41.61
C ALA A 49 17.61 -17.61 -42.40
N ASP A 50 18.42 -18.47 -41.78
CA ASP A 50 18.88 -19.73 -42.39
C ASP A 50 17.77 -20.82 -42.44
N SER A 51 16.64 -20.61 -41.75
CA SER A 51 15.55 -21.60 -41.62
C SER A 51 14.31 -21.32 -42.49
N THR A 52 14.27 -20.18 -43.18
CA THR A 52 13.10 -19.73 -43.97
C THR A 52 13.17 -20.17 -45.44
N ASP A 53 12.81 -21.42 -45.71
CA ASP A 53 12.57 -21.94 -47.07
C ASP A 53 11.07 -22.00 -47.44
N GLU A 54 10.16 -21.81 -46.49
CA GLU A 54 8.71 -21.71 -46.75
C GLU A 54 8.20 -20.31 -46.47
N ASP A 55 7.28 -19.82 -47.30
CA ASP A 55 6.79 -18.44 -47.30
C ASP A 55 5.54 -18.33 -46.39
N PRO A 56 5.68 -18.08 -45.07
CA PRO A 56 4.57 -18.23 -44.14
C PRO A 56 3.70 -16.97 -44.17
N ASP A 57 2.46 -17.09 -43.71
CA ASP A 57 1.54 -15.96 -43.56
C ASP A 57 2.19 -14.81 -42.76
N ILE A 58 1.91 -13.56 -43.14
CA ILE A 58 2.50 -12.34 -42.55
C ILE A 58 2.29 -12.31 -41.03
N HIS A 59 1.15 -12.81 -40.55
CA HIS A 59 0.87 -12.91 -39.13
C HIS A 59 1.87 -13.80 -38.40
N THR A 60 2.17 -14.98 -38.96
CA THR A 60 3.12 -15.94 -38.39
C THR A 60 4.56 -15.42 -38.43
N LYS A 61 4.96 -14.72 -39.53
CA LYS A 61 6.25 -14.02 -39.61
C LYS A 61 6.40 -13.01 -38.47
N TRP A 62 5.36 -12.18 -38.25
CA TRP A 62 5.37 -11.19 -37.17
C TRP A 62 5.42 -11.84 -35.78
N GLU A 63 4.69 -12.92 -35.57
CA GLU A 63 4.67 -13.64 -34.30
C GLU A 63 6.03 -14.28 -33.99
N THR A 64 6.70 -14.86 -34.98
CA THR A 64 8.07 -15.38 -34.85
C THR A 64 9.06 -14.26 -34.49
N ILE A 65 9.02 -13.11 -35.16
CA ILE A 65 9.88 -11.96 -34.84
C ILE A 65 9.64 -11.48 -33.40
N LYS A 66 8.38 -11.34 -33.02
CA LYS A 66 7.99 -10.89 -31.68
C LYS A 66 8.46 -11.88 -30.61
N ASN A 67 8.22 -13.17 -30.80
CA ASN A 67 8.56 -14.20 -29.82
C ASN A 67 10.07 -14.32 -29.67
N THR A 68 10.82 -14.32 -30.76
CA THR A 68 12.29 -14.41 -30.74
C THR A 68 12.93 -13.21 -30.06
N TYR A 69 12.39 -12.00 -30.28
CA TYR A 69 12.80 -10.80 -29.56
C TYR A 69 12.48 -10.90 -28.06
N VAL A 70 11.25 -11.33 -27.71
CA VAL A 70 10.82 -11.48 -26.32
C VAL A 70 11.67 -12.52 -25.61
N GLU A 71 11.97 -13.65 -26.23
CA GLU A 71 12.81 -14.70 -25.64
C GLU A 71 14.27 -14.28 -25.47
N ALA A 72 14.86 -13.57 -26.43
CA ALA A 72 16.19 -12.99 -26.28
C ALA A 72 16.21 -12.01 -25.11
N ALA A 73 15.18 -11.17 -25.02
CA ALA A 73 15.04 -10.19 -23.97
C ALA A 73 14.78 -10.83 -22.59
N THR A 74 13.95 -11.87 -22.49
CA THR A 74 13.72 -12.58 -21.23
C THR A 74 14.95 -13.35 -20.76
N LYS A 75 15.75 -13.90 -21.69
CA LYS A 75 17.01 -14.60 -21.35
C LYS A 75 18.06 -13.67 -20.75
N ILE A 76 18.30 -12.51 -21.37
CA ILE A 76 19.38 -11.60 -20.97
C ILE A 76 18.92 -10.56 -19.93
N LEU A 77 17.79 -9.87 -20.19
CA LEU A 77 17.28 -8.81 -19.31
C LEU A 77 16.49 -9.41 -18.14
N GLY A 78 15.73 -10.46 -18.40
CA GLY A 78 14.78 -10.99 -17.43
C GLY A 78 13.68 -10.00 -17.08
N TYR A 79 12.91 -10.33 -16.05
CA TYR A 79 11.81 -9.50 -15.60
C TYR A 79 12.24 -8.53 -14.52
N ARG A 80 11.59 -7.37 -14.49
CA ARG A 80 11.78 -6.38 -13.45
C ARG A 80 11.26 -6.94 -12.14
N ASP A 81 12.16 -7.08 -11.17
CA ASP A 81 11.77 -7.43 -9.82
C ASP A 81 10.96 -6.31 -9.18
N LYS A 82 9.95 -6.72 -8.41
CA LYS A 82 9.24 -5.76 -7.56
C LYS A 82 10.27 -5.25 -6.55
N LYS A 83 10.45 -3.93 -6.49
CA LYS A 83 11.29 -3.32 -5.46
C LYS A 83 10.86 -3.87 -4.11
N ASN A 84 11.80 -4.50 -3.42
CA ASN A 84 11.57 -4.96 -2.06
C ASN A 84 11.19 -3.76 -1.21
N LYS A 85 10.29 -3.97 -0.27
CA LYS A 85 9.96 -2.94 0.72
C LYS A 85 11.24 -2.62 1.47
N GLU A 86 11.71 -1.39 1.36
CA GLU A 86 12.99 -0.93 1.92
C GLU A 86 13.11 -1.17 3.43
N TRP A 87 11.97 -1.26 4.12
CA TRP A 87 11.89 -1.50 5.55
C TRP A 87 11.95 -2.99 5.97
N LEU A 88 11.89 -3.95 5.03
CA LEU A 88 11.87 -5.38 5.37
C LEU A 88 13.28 -5.98 5.34
N THR A 89 13.65 -6.64 6.43
CA THR A 89 14.96 -7.28 6.61
C THR A 89 15.03 -8.60 5.82
N PRO A 90 16.21 -9.02 5.31
CA PRO A 90 16.39 -10.31 4.64
C PRO A 90 15.89 -11.51 5.47
N GLY A 91 16.09 -11.48 6.79
CA GLY A 91 15.60 -12.53 7.69
C GLY A 91 14.07 -12.65 7.72
N THR A 92 13.33 -11.55 7.52
CA THR A 92 11.87 -11.60 7.41
C THR A 92 11.43 -12.11 6.03
N TRP A 93 12.17 -11.78 4.98
CA TRP A 93 11.95 -12.35 3.64
C TRP A 93 12.10 -13.87 3.63
N GLN A 94 13.13 -14.40 4.30
CA GLN A 94 13.31 -15.85 4.44
C GLN A 94 12.11 -16.50 5.12
N LYS A 95 11.57 -15.90 6.19
CA LYS A 95 10.35 -16.38 6.87
C LYS A 95 9.12 -16.32 5.95
N ILE A 96 9.00 -15.29 5.11
CA ILE A 96 7.92 -15.19 4.12
C ILE A 96 8.00 -16.33 3.10
N GLU A 97 9.21 -16.66 2.63
CA GLU A 97 9.41 -17.76 1.69
C GLU A 97 9.09 -19.11 2.32
N GLN A 98 9.53 -19.35 3.57
CA GLN A 98 9.14 -20.55 4.33
C GLN A 98 7.62 -20.68 4.47
N ARG A 99 6.91 -19.58 4.77
CA ARG A 99 5.45 -19.57 4.82
C ARG A 99 4.83 -19.90 3.46
N LYS A 100 5.41 -19.41 2.37
CA LYS A 100 4.95 -19.67 1.00
C LYS A 100 5.14 -21.15 0.63
N GLN A 101 6.27 -21.76 0.99
CA GLN A 101 6.50 -23.19 0.82
C GLN A 101 5.47 -24.04 1.59
N LEU A 102 5.17 -23.67 2.84
CA LEU A 102 4.10 -24.34 3.61
C LEU A 102 2.73 -24.19 2.94
N LYS A 103 2.44 -23.01 2.37
CA LYS A 103 1.20 -22.79 1.62
C LYS A 103 1.12 -23.68 0.37
N ALA A 104 2.22 -23.85 -0.36
CA ALA A 104 2.28 -24.76 -1.49
C ALA A 104 2.06 -26.23 -1.07
N LYS A 105 2.66 -26.66 0.05
CA LYS A 105 2.44 -27.99 0.63
C LYS A 105 0.98 -28.23 1.03
N ILE A 106 0.25 -27.21 1.47
CA ILE A 106 -1.19 -27.33 1.78
C ILE A 106 -2.02 -27.56 0.50
N LEU A 107 -1.63 -26.93 -0.61
CA LEU A 107 -2.35 -27.02 -1.89
C LEU A 107 -2.08 -28.32 -2.63
N ASN A 108 -0.86 -28.86 -2.52
CA ASN A 108 -0.44 -30.05 -3.26
C ASN A 108 -0.78 -31.38 -2.58
N ASN A 109 -1.34 -31.37 -1.36
CA ASN A 109 -1.45 -32.57 -0.53
C ASN A 109 -2.90 -33.00 -0.38
N GLU A 110 -3.21 -34.23 -0.79
CA GLU A 110 -4.57 -34.78 -0.76
C GLU A 110 -4.96 -35.34 0.61
N SER A 111 -4.00 -35.77 1.44
CA SER A 111 -4.30 -36.39 2.73
C SER A 111 -4.71 -35.36 3.79
N LEU A 112 -5.94 -35.49 4.31
CA LEU A 112 -6.51 -34.61 5.35
C LEU A 112 -5.66 -34.52 6.62
N ARG A 113 -5.01 -35.61 7.03
CA ARG A 113 -4.17 -35.64 8.25
C ARG A 113 -2.90 -34.82 8.08
N LEU A 114 -2.22 -35.00 6.95
CA LEU A 114 -0.99 -34.27 6.63
C LEU A 114 -1.30 -32.79 6.36
N GLN A 115 -2.44 -32.50 5.74
CA GLN A 115 -2.93 -31.13 5.56
C GLN A 115 -3.13 -30.39 6.89
N LYS A 116 -3.74 -31.02 7.91
CA LYS A 116 -3.92 -30.41 9.24
C LYS A 116 -2.59 -30.05 9.91
N GLN A 117 -1.59 -30.95 9.87
CA GLN A 117 -0.27 -30.68 10.44
C GLN A 117 0.45 -29.52 9.73
N VAL A 118 0.43 -29.50 8.38
CA VAL A 118 1.04 -28.41 7.61
C VAL A 118 0.28 -27.09 7.83
N GLN A 119 -1.04 -27.14 8.03
CA GLN A 119 -1.87 -25.97 8.34
C GLN A 119 -1.51 -25.36 9.69
N GLU A 120 -1.24 -26.18 10.71
CA GLU A 120 -0.76 -25.70 12.02
C GLU A 120 0.63 -25.07 11.92
N ALA A 121 1.56 -25.72 11.23
CA ALA A 121 2.88 -25.16 10.94
C ALA A 121 2.78 -23.82 10.18
N TYR A 122 1.87 -23.72 9.20
CA TYR A 122 1.59 -22.50 8.47
C TYR A 122 1.06 -21.40 9.39
N LYS A 123 0.13 -21.70 10.30
CA LYS A 123 -0.40 -20.73 11.28
C LYS A 123 0.71 -20.17 12.17
N THR A 124 1.58 -21.04 12.69
CA THR A 124 2.72 -20.62 13.52
C THR A 124 3.69 -19.74 12.74
N LYS A 125 4.04 -20.14 11.51
CA LYS A 125 4.91 -19.35 10.64
C LYS A 125 4.28 -18.03 10.22
N ASP A 126 2.98 -17.98 9.97
CA ASP A 126 2.28 -16.73 9.65
C ASP A 126 2.30 -15.74 10.83
N LYS A 127 2.14 -16.23 12.07
CA LYS A 127 2.33 -15.40 13.27
C LYS A 127 3.76 -14.88 13.37
N GLU A 128 4.75 -15.71 13.12
CA GLU A 128 6.17 -15.34 13.14
C GLU A 128 6.48 -14.27 12.08
N VAL A 129 6.01 -14.46 10.85
CA VAL A 129 6.14 -13.49 9.75
C VAL A 129 5.51 -12.15 10.12
N LYS A 130 4.29 -12.16 10.67
CA LYS A 130 3.61 -10.92 11.11
C LYS A 130 4.37 -10.22 12.23
N LYS A 131 4.92 -10.97 13.19
CA LYS A 131 5.74 -10.41 14.29
C LYS A 131 7.02 -9.79 13.75
N SER A 132 7.75 -10.52 12.91
CA SER A 132 8.99 -10.08 12.28
C SER A 132 8.77 -8.83 11.41
N ALA A 133 7.72 -8.81 10.58
CA ALA A 133 7.38 -7.65 9.75
C ALA A 133 6.99 -6.42 10.58
N ARG A 134 6.30 -6.58 11.71
CA ARG A 134 6.01 -5.45 12.62
C ARG A 134 7.28 -4.91 13.27
N ASN A 135 8.18 -5.79 13.69
CA ASN A 135 9.45 -5.40 14.29
C ASN A 135 10.34 -4.67 13.29
N ASP A 136 10.48 -5.21 12.07
CA ASP A 136 11.20 -4.56 10.97
C ASP A 136 10.65 -3.18 10.66
N LYS A 137 9.31 -3.05 10.55
CA LYS A 137 8.67 -1.75 10.33
C LYS A 137 8.96 -0.77 11.47
N ARG A 138 8.90 -1.23 12.73
CA ARG A 138 9.21 -0.39 13.89
C ARG A 138 10.68 0.08 13.85
N ALA A 139 11.61 -0.84 13.61
CA ALA A 139 13.03 -0.51 13.51
C ALA A 139 13.33 0.49 12.38
N PHE A 140 12.66 0.34 11.23
CA PHE A 140 12.79 1.27 10.12
C PHE A 140 12.27 2.67 10.46
N VAL A 141 11.10 2.75 11.09
CA VAL A 141 10.53 4.04 11.55
C VAL A 141 11.44 4.68 12.60
N GLU A 142 11.96 3.90 13.54
CA GLU A 142 12.90 4.37 14.57
C GLU A 142 14.19 4.93 13.94
N MET A 143 14.78 4.20 12.99
CA MET A 143 15.96 4.66 12.25
C MET A 143 15.68 6.00 11.54
N LEU A 144 14.51 6.15 10.91
CA LEU A 144 14.12 7.41 10.27
C LEU A 144 13.94 8.53 11.30
N ALA A 145 13.32 8.25 12.45
CA ALA A 145 13.16 9.21 13.53
C ALA A 145 14.52 9.69 14.07
N CYS A 146 15.45 8.77 14.35
CA CYS A 146 16.82 9.13 14.78
C CYS A 146 17.54 9.98 13.73
N LYS A 147 17.37 9.68 12.43
CA LYS A 147 17.94 10.51 11.35
C LYS A 147 17.34 11.91 11.32
N ALA A 148 16.02 12.03 11.51
CA ALA A 148 15.34 13.31 11.59
C ALA A 148 15.82 14.12 12.80
N GLU A 149 15.96 13.48 13.96
CA GLU A 149 16.49 14.12 15.17
C GLU A 149 17.93 14.63 14.96
N GLY A 150 18.80 13.79 14.39
CA GLY A 150 20.17 14.18 14.08
C GLY A 150 20.23 15.35 13.08
N ALA A 151 19.38 15.34 12.05
CA ALA A 151 19.27 16.45 11.10
C ALA A 151 18.76 17.74 11.76
N ALA A 152 17.79 17.62 12.67
CA ALA A 152 17.28 18.76 13.42
C ALA A 152 18.36 19.40 14.29
N ARG A 153 19.17 18.58 14.99
CA ARG A 153 20.32 19.06 15.79
C ARG A 153 21.38 19.80 14.95
N ARG A 154 21.53 19.44 13.66
CA ARG A 154 22.44 20.12 12.72
C ARG A 154 21.83 21.31 11.99
N GLY A 155 20.55 21.62 12.21
CA GLY A 155 19.85 22.70 11.50
C GLY A 155 19.40 22.35 10.07
N GLU A 156 19.45 21.08 9.65
CA GLU A 156 19.11 20.61 8.30
C GLU A 156 17.60 20.43 8.11
N MET A 157 16.81 21.51 8.19
CA MET A 157 15.34 21.44 8.17
C MET A 157 14.74 20.82 6.89
N GLY A 158 15.41 20.96 5.74
CA GLY A 158 14.97 20.33 4.49
C GLY A 158 14.99 18.79 4.56
N VAL A 159 15.98 18.22 5.25
CA VAL A 159 16.09 16.77 5.47
C VAL A 159 15.01 16.30 6.44
N VAL A 160 14.79 17.04 7.53
CA VAL A 160 13.71 16.77 8.50
C VAL A 160 12.35 16.74 7.81
N TYR A 161 12.04 17.74 6.98
CA TYR A 161 10.79 17.78 6.21
C TYR A 161 10.65 16.56 5.29
N THR A 162 11.71 16.18 4.58
CA THR A 162 11.69 15.05 3.64
C THR A 162 11.44 13.73 4.36
N ILE A 163 12.08 13.52 5.53
CA ILE A 163 11.87 12.32 6.36
C ILE A 163 10.45 12.30 6.94
N ASN A 164 9.97 13.42 7.48
CA ASN A 164 8.63 13.52 8.03
C ASN A 164 7.55 13.27 6.95
N LYS A 165 7.74 13.83 5.75
CA LYS A 165 6.90 13.55 4.57
C LYS A 165 6.92 12.07 4.18
N HIS A 166 8.06 11.39 4.29
CA HIS A 166 8.16 9.95 4.03
C HIS A 166 7.41 9.12 5.10
N LEU A 167 7.48 9.52 6.38
CA LEU A 167 6.81 8.84 7.49
C LEU A 167 5.29 9.03 7.48
N CYS A 168 4.82 10.26 7.28
CA CYS A 168 3.39 10.60 7.29
C CYS A 168 2.65 10.18 6.02
N GLY A 169 3.37 9.91 4.93
CA GLY A 169 2.78 9.57 3.64
C GLY A 169 1.99 10.74 3.04
N LYS A 170 1.20 10.44 2.00
CA LYS A 170 0.25 11.41 1.44
C LYS A 170 -1.02 11.38 2.29
N ASN A 171 -1.20 12.37 3.15
CA ASN A 171 -2.48 12.60 3.79
C ASN A 171 -3.48 12.96 2.69
N THR A 172 -4.41 12.06 2.37
CA THR A 172 -5.61 12.43 1.65
C THR A 172 -6.51 13.15 2.64
N SER A 173 -6.30 14.45 2.82
CA SER A 173 -7.27 15.30 3.48
C SER A 173 -8.50 15.37 2.58
N GLN A 174 -9.35 14.34 2.63
CA GLN A 174 -10.70 14.47 2.13
C GLN A 174 -11.43 15.31 3.17
N SER A 175 -11.77 16.54 2.81
CA SER A 175 -12.70 17.32 3.62
C SER A 175 -13.95 16.49 3.80
N ALA A 176 -14.40 16.31 5.04
CA ALA A 176 -15.67 15.66 5.29
C ALA A 176 -16.76 16.45 4.54
N PRO A 177 -17.70 15.76 3.86
CA PRO A 177 -18.82 16.43 3.22
C PRO A 177 -19.63 17.17 4.29
N ILE A 178 -19.92 18.44 4.05
CA ILE A 178 -20.73 19.27 4.94
C ILE A 178 -22.15 18.69 4.95
N LYS A 179 -22.73 18.52 6.14
CA LYS A 179 -24.07 17.96 6.29
C LYS A 179 -25.10 19.03 6.61
N ASP A 180 -26.29 18.84 6.06
CA ASP A 180 -27.48 19.55 6.49
C ASP A 180 -27.92 19.12 7.90
N LYS A 181 -28.87 19.84 8.50
CA LYS A 181 -29.49 19.52 9.79
C LYS A 181 -30.11 18.12 9.83
N ASP A 182 -30.65 17.67 8.71
CA ASP A 182 -31.24 16.33 8.58
C ASP A 182 -30.17 15.23 8.33
N GLY A 183 -28.88 15.60 8.33
CA GLY A 183 -27.76 14.66 8.18
C GLY A 183 -27.40 14.30 6.74
N ASN A 184 -28.03 14.92 5.75
CA ASN A 184 -27.75 14.73 4.33
C ASN A 184 -26.49 15.48 3.88
N ASN A 185 -25.70 14.91 2.97
CA ASN A 185 -24.48 15.54 2.47
C ASN A 185 -24.79 16.63 1.43
N LEU A 186 -24.26 17.83 1.62
CA LEU A 186 -24.37 18.97 0.72
C LEU A 186 -23.27 18.91 -0.33
N LEU A 187 -23.65 18.73 -1.59
CA LEU A 187 -22.73 18.56 -2.72
C LEU A 187 -22.40 19.90 -3.40
N THR A 188 -23.27 20.90 -3.27
CA THR A 188 -23.15 22.18 -3.98
C THR A 188 -22.60 23.26 -3.05
N GLU A 189 -21.69 24.10 -3.55
CA GLU A 189 -21.09 25.21 -2.77
C GLU A 189 -22.16 26.21 -2.26
N SER A 190 -23.20 26.48 -3.06
CA SER A 190 -24.33 27.32 -2.67
C SER A 190 -25.07 26.78 -1.44
N GLU A 191 -25.35 25.47 -1.42
CA GLU A 191 -26.02 24.81 -0.29
C GLU A 191 -25.15 24.84 0.97
N GLN A 192 -23.84 24.65 0.80
CA GLN A 192 -22.87 24.75 1.89
C GLN A 192 -22.84 26.16 2.49
N ALA A 193 -22.83 27.21 1.65
CA ALA A 193 -22.86 28.60 2.11
C ALA A 193 -24.14 28.91 2.90
N VAL A 194 -25.30 28.45 2.44
CA VAL A 194 -26.57 28.59 3.16
C VAL A 194 -26.51 27.87 4.52
N ARG A 195 -25.97 26.64 4.55
CA ARG A 195 -25.79 25.87 5.78
C ARG A 195 -24.86 26.57 6.79
N TRP A 196 -23.79 27.21 6.31
CA TRP A 196 -22.89 28.02 7.13
C TRP A 196 -23.60 29.22 7.74
N VAL A 197 -24.35 29.99 6.94
CA VAL A 197 -25.12 31.13 7.42
C VAL A 197 -26.13 30.70 8.49
N GLN A 198 -26.83 29.58 8.26
CA GLN A 198 -27.78 29.04 9.23
C GLN A 198 -27.09 28.63 10.54
N HIS A 199 -25.97 27.90 10.45
CA HIS A 199 -25.20 27.49 11.64
C HIS A 199 -24.76 28.68 12.48
N PHE A 200 -24.15 29.69 11.85
CA PHE A 200 -23.65 30.87 12.56
C PHE A 200 -24.77 31.74 13.12
N ARG A 201 -25.93 31.82 12.43
CA ARG A 201 -27.10 32.52 13.00
C ARG A 201 -27.60 31.86 14.28
N GLU A 202 -27.64 30.54 14.34
CA GLU A 202 -28.06 29.81 15.54
C GLU A 202 -27.06 29.91 16.69
N VAL A 203 -25.77 29.82 16.38
CA VAL A 203 -24.72 29.83 17.40
C VAL A 203 -24.48 31.24 17.95
N LEU A 204 -24.47 32.26 17.08
CA LEU A 204 -24.06 33.62 17.47
C LEU A 204 -25.21 34.55 17.85
N ASN A 205 -26.44 34.28 17.38
CA ASN A 205 -27.60 35.12 17.68
C ASN A 205 -28.59 34.43 18.63
N CYS A 206 -28.09 33.63 19.57
CA CYS A 206 -28.93 33.02 20.60
C CYS A 206 -29.53 34.14 21.48
N PRO A 207 -30.86 34.21 21.67
CA PRO A 207 -31.47 35.16 22.57
C PRO A 207 -30.97 34.94 24.00
N GLU A 208 -30.99 36.00 24.81
CA GLU A 208 -30.63 35.91 26.23
C GLU A 208 -31.45 34.80 26.89
N PRO A 209 -30.81 33.84 27.58
CA PRO A 209 -31.52 32.69 28.13
C PRO A 209 -32.64 33.14 29.05
N GLU A 210 -33.86 32.60 28.88
CA GLU A 210 -35.06 32.95 29.67
C GLU A 210 -34.86 32.77 31.19
N HIS A 211 -33.85 31.99 31.57
CA HIS A 211 -33.39 31.87 32.94
C HIS A 211 -31.95 32.40 33.02
N PRO A 212 -31.73 33.60 33.59
CA PRO A 212 -30.38 34.04 33.87
C PRO A 212 -29.73 32.99 34.77
N ALA A 213 -28.54 32.54 34.40
CA ALA A 213 -27.74 31.74 35.31
C ALA A 213 -27.46 32.65 36.51
N ASN A 214 -28.16 32.42 37.62
CA ASN A 214 -27.74 32.92 38.92
C ASN A 214 -26.65 31.97 39.39
N PRO A 215 -25.35 32.28 39.20
CA PRO A 215 -24.33 31.48 39.83
C PRO A 215 -24.59 31.57 41.33
N THR A 216 -24.90 30.45 41.96
CA THR A 216 -24.85 30.35 43.42
C THR A 216 -23.46 30.85 43.81
N PRO A 217 -23.34 31.89 44.68
CA PRO A 217 -22.05 32.26 45.23
C PRO A 217 -21.42 30.98 45.76
N ALA A 218 -20.16 30.71 45.39
CA ALA A 218 -19.50 29.50 45.82
C ALA A 218 -19.46 29.47 47.34
N ASP A 219 -20.39 28.75 47.97
CA ASP A 219 -20.31 28.39 49.37
C ASP A 219 -19.06 27.54 49.51
N ASN A 220 -17.98 28.17 49.96
CA ASN A 220 -16.73 27.58 50.41
C ASN A 220 -16.41 26.25 49.72
N ILE A 221 -15.96 26.30 48.47
CA ILE A 221 -15.11 25.22 47.94
C ILE A 221 -13.85 25.27 48.80
N GLY A 222 -13.86 24.49 49.89
CA GLY A 222 -12.69 24.26 50.71
C GLY A 222 -11.53 23.93 49.77
N LEU A 223 -10.46 24.72 49.89
CA LEU A 223 -9.18 24.59 49.20
C LEU A 223 -9.01 23.20 48.56
N LEU A 224 -9.40 23.06 47.30
CA LEU A 224 -9.05 21.88 46.54
C LEU A 224 -7.52 21.91 46.47
N ASN A 225 -6.88 20.99 47.18
CA ASN A 225 -5.43 20.85 47.24
C ASN A 225 -4.93 20.33 45.88
N ILE A 226 -4.91 21.22 44.89
CA ILE A 226 -4.37 20.96 43.56
C ILE A 226 -2.86 21.08 43.69
N ASN A 227 -2.15 19.95 43.62
CA ASN A 227 -0.70 19.95 43.65
C ASN A 227 -0.15 20.60 42.37
N THR A 228 0.34 21.83 42.50
CA THR A 228 0.94 22.63 41.42
C THR A 228 2.45 22.47 41.30
N SER A 229 3.05 21.49 41.98
CA SER A 229 4.49 21.25 41.90
C SER A 229 4.87 20.73 40.51
N PRO A 230 5.97 21.21 39.90
CA PRO A 230 6.45 20.69 38.63
C PRO A 230 6.87 19.22 38.79
N PRO A 231 6.58 18.37 37.79
CA PRO A 231 6.94 16.95 37.85
C PRO A 231 8.46 16.82 37.92
N THR A 232 8.93 16.09 38.93
CA THR A 232 10.34 15.71 39.09
C THR A 232 10.70 14.57 38.15
#